data_AF-A0A6P8W9M4-F1
#
_entry.id   AF-A0A6P8W9M4-F1
#
_cell.length_a   1.000
_cell.length_b   1.000
_cell.length_c   1.000
_cell.angle_alpha   90.00
_cell.angle_beta   90.00
_cell.angle_gamma   90.00
#
_symmetry.space_group_name_H-M   'P 1'
#
loop_
_entity.id
_entity.type
_entity.pdbx_description
1 polymer ?
#
loop_
_entity_poly.entity_id
_entity_poly.type
_entity_poly.pdbx_seq_one_letter_code
_entity_poly.pdbx_strand_id
1 'polypeptide(L)'
;MSVSYTAILALLCVLSIGSSALASSLEHDLKEAAVETQILVNKAAVQFLIKLIEVIEANKILPEEDLPKWHAYAVQLKSWNVTIETNYTKPQHSLLSQSPQEAYRKLNEYSNGAYSKILSDLRKLTAQYYTAFQIKASNIINAAKESGYTNNNVDMTFAKLSTSEGDQQQFYFDVLLSSLTRGEAK
;
A
#
# COMPACT_ATOMS: atom_id res chain seq x y z
N MET A 1 -35.50 -19.11 43.99
CA MET A 1 -35.15 -17.92 43.17
C MET A 1 -34.61 -18.41 41.85
N SER A 2 -35.46 -18.54 40.83
CA SER A 2 -35.06 -18.95 39.49
C SER A 2 -34.60 -17.72 38.73
N VAL A 3 -33.28 -17.53 38.58
CA VAL A 3 -32.75 -16.56 37.61
C VAL A 3 -33.19 -17.06 36.23
N SER A 4 -34.12 -16.34 35.62
CA SER A 4 -34.78 -16.75 34.39
C SER A 4 -33.75 -16.93 33.27
N TYR A 5 -33.65 -18.14 32.72
CA TYR A 5 -32.78 -18.49 31.58
C TYR A 5 -32.87 -17.49 30.42
N THR A 6 -34.03 -16.83 30.26
CA THR A 6 -34.28 -15.75 29.30
C THR A 6 -33.46 -14.49 29.53
N ALA A 7 -33.16 -14.12 30.78
CA ALA A 7 -32.32 -12.97 31.09
C ALA A 7 -30.83 -13.24 30.78
N ILE A 8 -30.38 -14.48 30.98
CA ILE A 8 -29.01 -14.92 30.65
C ILE A 8 -28.83 -15.00 29.12
N LEU A 9 -29.82 -15.54 28.40
CA LEU A 9 -29.83 -15.56 26.92
C LEU A 9 -29.88 -14.16 26.31
N ALA A 10 -30.68 -13.24 26.87
CA ALA A 10 -30.71 -11.86 26.41
C ALA A 10 -29.36 -11.14 26.63
N LEU A 11 -28.71 -11.36 27.78
CA LEU A 11 -27.37 -10.82 28.04
C LEU A 11 -26.31 -11.39 27.09
N LEU A 12 -26.37 -12.69 26.81
CA LEU A 12 -25.47 -13.35 25.85
C LEU A 12 -25.68 -12.84 24.41
N CYS A 13 -26.93 -12.61 23.99
CA CYS A 13 -27.22 -12.01 22.69
C CYS A 13 -26.69 -10.58 22.60
N VAL A 14 -26.89 -9.74 23.62
CA VAL A 14 -26.40 -8.35 23.65
C VAL A 14 -24.86 -8.30 23.64
N LEU A 15 -24.19 -9.19 24.37
CA LEU A 15 -22.73 -9.30 24.36
C LEU A 15 -22.19 -9.81 23.01
N SER A 16 -22.91 -10.73 22.34
CA SER A 16 -22.50 -11.23 21.03
C SER A 16 -22.66 -10.20 19.91
N ILE A 17 -23.73 -9.39 19.94
CA ILE A 17 -24.00 -8.36 18.92
C ILE A 17 -23.03 -7.19 19.06
N GLY A 18 -22.68 -6.81 20.29
CA GLY A 18 -21.68 -5.76 20.56
C GLY A 18 -20.27 -6.14 20.08
N SER A 19 -19.88 -7.40 20.28
CA SER A 19 -18.56 -7.90 19.89
C SER A 19 -18.39 -8.02 18.37
N SER A 20 -19.43 -8.48 17.66
CA SER A 20 -19.39 -8.60 16.19
C SER A 20 -19.41 -7.24 15.49
N ALA A 21 -20.18 -6.28 15.99
CA ALA A 21 -20.25 -4.93 15.43
C ALA A 21 -18.91 -4.18 15.62
N LEU A 22 -18.30 -4.31 16.80
CA LEU A 22 -17.01 -3.70 17.11
C LEU A 22 -15.87 -4.32 16.27
N ALA A 23 -15.86 -5.64 16.12
CA ALA A 23 -14.95 -6.34 15.23
C ALA A 23 -15.06 -5.87 13.76
N SER A 24 -16.28 -5.67 13.28
CA SER A 24 -16.52 -5.20 11.90
C SER A 24 -16.05 -3.76 11.68
N SER A 25 -16.15 -2.89 12.69
CA SER A 25 -15.66 -1.51 12.61
C SER A 25 -14.13 -1.46 12.62
N LEU A 26 -13.47 -2.25 13.47
CA LEU A 26 -12.01 -2.26 13.56
C LEU A 26 -11.35 -2.85 12.30
N GLU A 27 -11.95 -3.89 11.73
CA GLU A 27 -11.50 -4.47 10.46
C GLU A 27 -11.70 -3.49 9.29
N HIS A 28 -12.81 -2.74 9.31
CA HIS A 28 -13.06 -1.66 8.36
C HIS A 28 -12.00 -0.55 8.45
N ASP A 29 -11.72 -0.05 9.65
CA ASP A 29 -10.73 1.02 9.87
C ASP A 29 -9.31 0.59 9.44
N LEU A 30 -8.95 -0.67 9.71
CA LEU A 30 -7.66 -1.23 9.30
C LEU A 30 -7.58 -1.36 7.77
N LYS A 31 -8.66 -1.80 7.13
CA LYS A 31 -8.77 -1.87 5.67
C LYS A 31 -8.65 -0.48 5.05
N GLU A 32 -9.38 0.51 5.57
CA GLU A 32 -9.34 1.88 5.08
C GLU A 32 -7.91 2.43 5.18
N ALA A 33 -7.25 2.29 6.33
CA ALA A 33 -5.86 2.71 6.51
C ALA A 33 -4.90 2.05 5.50
N ALA A 34 -5.09 0.76 5.20
CA ALA A 34 -4.28 0.05 4.22
C ALA A 34 -4.55 0.56 2.79
N VAL A 35 -5.81 0.80 2.43
CA VAL A 35 -6.18 1.36 1.12
C VAL A 35 -5.62 2.77 0.93
N GLU A 36 -5.77 3.65 1.91
CA GLU A 36 -5.20 5.01 1.90
C GLU A 36 -3.68 4.96 1.68
N THR A 37 -2.99 4.08 2.41
CA THR A 37 -1.54 3.90 2.29
C THR A 37 -1.15 3.42 0.89
N GLN A 38 -1.89 2.46 0.34
CA GLN A 38 -1.66 1.97 -1.02
C GLN A 38 -1.83 3.08 -2.07
N ILE A 39 -2.84 3.95 -1.91
CA ILE A 39 -3.05 5.12 -2.77
C ILE A 39 -1.83 6.05 -2.73
N LEU A 40 -1.31 6.36 -1.54
CA LEU A 40 -0.13 7.21 -1.37
C LEU A 40 1.11 6.60 -2.04
N VAL A 41 1.36 5.31 -1.86
CA VAL A 41 2.47 4.58 -2.51
C VAL A 41 2.32 4.62 -4.03
N ASN A 42 1.11 4.40 -4.55
CA ASN A 42 0.86 4.46 -5.99
C ASN A 42 1.07 5.86 -6.57
N LYS A 43 0.62 6.91 -5.88
CA LYS A 43 0.87 8.30 -6.27
C LYS A 43 2.37 8.60 -6.31
N ALA A 44 3.13 8.17 -5.31
CA ALA A 44 4.58 8.32 -5.29
C ALA A 44 5.25 7.58 -6.46
N ALA A 45 4.83 6.36 -6.78
CA ALA A 45 5.34 5.61 -7.93
C ALA A 45 5.05 6.29 -9.27
N VAL A 46 3.84 6.83 -9.45
CA VAL A 46 3.48 7.60 -10.66
C VAL A 46 4.31 8.87 -10.77
N GLN A 47 4.50 9.61 -9.68
CA GLN A 47 5.37 10.78 -9.65
C GLN A 47 6.83 10.44 -9.97
N PHE A 48 7.33 9.30 -9.48
CA PHE A 48 8.66 8.79 -9.86
C PHE A 48 8.76 8.58 -11.37
N LEU A 49 7.77 7.93 -11.99
CA LEU A 49 7.76 7.68 -13.42
C LEU A 49 7.74 8.98 -14.23
N ILE A 50 6.93 9.96 -13.81
CA ILE A 50 6.90 11.29 -14.45
C ILE A 50 8.28 11.95 -14.40
N LYS A 51 8.90 12.01 -13.21
CA LYS A 51 10.23 12.61 -13.04
C LYS A 51 11.30 11.86 -13.82
N LEU A 52 11.19 10.54 -13.92
CA LEU A 52 12.09 9.72 -14.71
C LEU A 52 12.02 10.08 -16.20
N ILE A 53 10.81 10.25 -16.74
CA ILE A 53 10.62 10.67 -18.12
C ILE A 53 11.21 12.07 -18.36
N GLU A 54 10.95 13.02 -17.47
CA GLU A 54 11.51 14.38 -17.56
C GLU A 54 13.04 14.38 -17.56
N VAL A 55 13.67 13.51 -16.76
CA VAL A 55 15.12 13.31 -16.75
C VAL A 55 15.63 12.69 -18.06
N ILE A 56 14.92 11.68 -18.57
CA ILE A 56 15.27 11.02 -19.83
C ILE A 56 15.23 12.01 -21.01
N GLU A 57 14.22 12.87 -21.04
CA GLU A 57 14.04 13.90 -22.05
C GLU A 57 15.11 15.00 -21.94
N ALA A 58 15.34 15.52 -20.74
CA ALA A 58 16.32 16.58 -20.50
C ALA A 58 17.75 16.18 -20.90
N ASN A 59 18.07 14.89 -20.76
CA ASN A 59 19.39 14.35 -21.09
C ASN A 59 19.47 13.75 -22.50
N LYS A 60 18.43 13.89 -23.34
CA LYS A 60 18.36 13.36 -24.71
C LYS A 60 18.77 11.88 -24.80
N ILE A 61 18.34 11.09 -23.81
CA ILE A 61 18.70 9.66 -23.72
C ILE A 61 17.97 8.85 -24.80
N LEU A 62 16.78 9.31 -25.20
CA LEU A 62 15.94 8.67 -26.21
C LEU A 62 16.23 9.20 -27.62
N PRO A 63 16.08 8.34 -28.65
CA PRO A 63 15.96 8.77 -30.03
C PRO A 63 14.80 9.75 -30.22
N GLU A 64 14.96 10.75 -31.10
CA GLU A 64 13.95 11.80 -31.31
C GLU A 64 12.60 11.23 -31.79
N GLU A 65 12.62 10.12 -32.53
CA GLU A 65 11.42 9.40 -33.00
C GLU A 65 10.56 8.79 -31.88
N ASP A 66 11.15 8.52 -30.70
CA ASP A 66 10.43 7.94 -29.56
C ASP A 66 9.93 9.00 -28.57
N LEU A 67 10.46 10.23 -28.61
CA LEU A 67 10.03 11.33 -27.73
C LEU A 67 8.51 11.54 -27.70
N PRO A 68 7.77 11.54 -28.84
CA PRO A 68 6.32 11.76 -28.81
C PRO A 68 5.56 10.67 -28.03
N LYS A 69 6.02 9.42 -28.07
CA LYS A 69 5.40 8.30 -27.34
C LYS A 69 5.57 8.47 -25.84
N TRP A 70 6.78 8.86 -25.40
CA TRP A 70 7.09 9.09 -24.00
C TRP A 70 6.39 10.32 -23.44
N HIS A 71 6.26 11.39 -24.22
CA HIS A 71 5.43 12.56 -23.89
C HIS A 71 3.96 12.17 -23.68
N ALA A 72 3.37 11.42 -24.62
CA ALA A 72 1.99 10.96 -24.51
C ALA A 72 1.78 10.10 -23.25
N TYR A 73 2.74 9.23 -22.95
CA TYR A 73 2.72 8.42 -21.74
C TYR A 73 2.86 9.26 -20.46
N ALA A 74 3.72 10.28 -20.43
CA ALA A 74 3.82 11.21 -19.30
C ALA A 74 2.52 11.99 -19.05
N VAL A 75 1.82 12.41 -20.11
CA VAL A 75 0.49 13.06 -20.02
C VAL A 75 -0.53 12.09 -19.41
N GLN A 76 -0.54 10.83 -19.84
CA GLN A 76 -1.40 9.80 -19.27
C GLN A 76 -1.09 9.54 -17.79
N LEU A 77 0.19 9.46 -17.41
CA LEU A 77 0.58 9.30 -16.01
C LEU A 77 0.15 10.49 -15.16
N LYS A 78 0.27 11.72 -15.68
CA LYS A 78 -0.18 12.95 -15.00
C LYS A 78 -1.69 12.93 -14.76
N SER A 79 -2.49 12.43 -15.71
CA SER A 79 -3.94 12.30 -15.50
C SER A 79 -4.28 11.22 -14.46
N TRP A 80 -3.56 10.09 -14.47
CA TRP A 80 -3.72 9.04 -13.45
C TRP A 80 -3.37 9.52 -12.04
N ASN A 81 -2.32 10.34 -11.89
CA ASN A 81 -1.96 10.90 -10.58
C ASN A 81 -3.10 11.68 -9.90
N VAL A 82 -4.00 12.27 -10.70
CA VAL A 82 -5.19 13.00 -10.21
C VAL A 82 -6.34 12.05 -9.84
N THR A 83 -6.46 10.89 -10.50
CA THR A 83 -7.64 10.01 -10.39
C THR A 83 -7.42 8.74 -9.55
N ILE A 84 -6.23 8.53 -8.96
CA ILE A 84 -6.01 7.41 -8.02
C ILE A 84 -6.83 7.66 -6.75
N GLU A 85 -8.06 7.15 -6.74
CA GLU A 85 -8.97 7.27 -5.59
C GLU A 85 -9.31 5.94 -4.90
N THR A 86 -9.20 4.76 -5.53
CA THR A 86 -9.37 3.45 -4.82
C THR A 86 -9.28 2.23 -5.74
N ASN A 87 -9.58 2.35 -7.03
CA ASN A 87 -9.52 1.24 -8.00
C ASN A 87 -8.20 1.19 -8.77
N TYR A 88 -7.07 1.30 -8.06
CA TYR A 88 -5.78 1.08 -8.69
C TYR A 88 -5.57 -0.42 -8.86
N THR A 89 -6.01 -0.93 -10.01
CA THR A 89 -5.43 -2.16 -10.53
C THR A 89 -3.96 -1.84 -10.75
N LYS A 90 -3.08 -2.37 -9.89
CA LYS A 90 -1.63 -2.25 -9.99
C LYS A 90 -1.29 -2.32 -11.48
N PRO A 91 -0.77 -1.25 -12.13
CA PRO A 91 -0.33 -1.39 -13.49
C PRO A 91 0.68 -2.52 -13.42
N GLN A 92 0.48 -3.52 -14.27
CA GLN A 92 1.38 -4.65 -14.40
C GLN A 92 2.71 -4.13 -14.97
N HIS A 93 3.43 -3.32 -14.21
CA HIS A 93 4.77 -2.91 -14.54
C HIS A 93 5.71 -3.97 -14.00
N SER A 94 5.70 -5.09 -14.71
CA SER A 94 6.85 -5.99 -14.83
C SER A 94 8.09 -5.28 -15.40
N LEU A 95 8.00 -4.01 -15.81
CA LEU A 95 9.12 -3.17 -16.27
C LEU A 95 10.26 -3.03 -15.27
N LEU A 96 10.01 -3.23 -13.97
CA LEU A 96 11.06 -3.24 -12.95
C LEU A 96 11.45 -4.65 -12.50
N SER A 97 10.75 -5.68 -12.96
CA SER A 97 10.91 -7.02 -12.39
C SER A 97 12.09 -7.79 -12.96
N GLN A 98 12.53 -7.55 -14.19
CA GLN A 98 13.72 -8.24 -14.74
C GLN A 98 14.43 -7.41 -15.83
N SER A 99 15.68 -7.00 -15.54
CA SER A 99 16.83 -6.69 -16.44
C SER A 99 17.61 -5.43 -16.00
N PRO A 100 18.95 -5.38 -16.11
CA PRO A 100 19.96 -5.82 -15.14
C PRO A 100 20.60 -4.58 -14.49
N GLN A 101 21.50 -4.73 -13.50
CA GLN A 101 22.25 -3.59 -12.92
C GLN A 101 22.85 -2.62 -13.96
N GLU A 102 23.14 -3.13 -15.15
CA GLU A 102 23.62 -2.38 -16.30
C GLU A 102 22.61 -1.33 -16.84
N ALA A 103 21.30 -1.61 -16.79
CA ALA A 103 20.29 -0.64 -17.18
C ALA A 103 20.19 0.52 -16.18
N TYR A 104 20.26 0.20 -14.88
CA TYR A 104 20.32 1.23 -13.82
C TYR A 104 21.60 2.05 -13.90
N ARG A 105 22.74 1.40 -14.17
CA ARG A 105 24.02 2.08 -14.36
C ARG A 105 23.96 3.05 -15.54
N LYS A 106 23.51 2.60 -16.71
CA LYS A 106 23.35 3.44 -17.90
C LYS A 106 22.37 4.58 -17.68
N LEU A 107 21.20 4.32 -17.09
CA LEU A 107 20.23 5.37 -16.74
C LEU A 107 20.85 6.40 -15.81
N ASN A 108 21.64 5.97 -14.83
CA ASN A 108 22.30 6.87 -13.90
C ASN A 108 23.43 7.68 -14.55
N GLU A 109 24.22 7.07 -15.43
CA GLU A 109 25.28 7.74 -16.20
C GLU A 109 24.68 8.79 -17.15
N TYR A 110 23.69 8.39 -17.94
CA TYR A 110 23.03 9.29 -18.87
C TYR A 110 22.24 10.41 -18.19
N SER A 111 21.75 10.19 -16.98
CA SER A 111 21.05 11.21 -16.19
C SER A 111 21.94 12.01 -15.24
N ASN A 112 23.26 11.85 -15.32
CA ASN A 112 24.22 12.50 -14.43
C ASN A 112 23.86 12.34 -12.92
N GLY A 113 23.46 11.12 -12.53
CA GLY A 113 23.08 10.80 -11.15
C GLY A 113 21.64 11.10 -10.76
N ALA A 114 20.84 11.77 -11.61
CA ALA A 114 19.47 12.14 -11.27
C ALA A 114 18.56 10.92 -11.05
N TYR A 115 18.77 9.84 -11.82
CA TYR A 115 18.05 8.57 -11.65
C TYR A 115 18.16 8.03 -10.21
N SER A 116 19.38 7.87 -9.70
CA SER A 116 19.60 7.32 -8.35
C SER A 116 19.00 8.21 -7.26
N LYS A 117 19.08 9.53 -7.44
CA LYS A 117 18.48 10.48 -6.50
C LYS A 117 16.96 10.33 -6.44
N ILE A 118 16.29 10.32 -7.59
CA ILE A 118 14.84 10.20 -7.67
C ILE A 118 14.36 8.84 -7.16
N LEU A 119 15.11 7.76 -7.42
CA LEU A 119 14.83 6.43 -6.86
C LEU A 119 14.99 6.39 -5.34
N SER A 120 16.03 7.03 -4.80
CA SER A 120 16.25 7.14 -3.36
C SER A 120 15.12 7.92 -2.68
N ASP A 121 14.68 9.02 -3.29
CA ASP A 121 13.57 9.83 -2.80
C ASP A 121 12.26 9.01 -2.76
N LEU A 122 11.98 8.23 -3.81
CA LEU A 122 10.82 7.31 -3.84
C LEU A 122 10.88 6.29 -2.70
N ARG A 123 12.03 5.62 -2.52
CA ARG A 123 12.20 4.61 -1.46
C ARG A 123 12.00 5.20 -0.08
N LYS A 124 12.58 6.36 0.19
CA LYS A 124 12.43 7.09 1.46
C LYS A 124 10.96 7.46 1.71
N LEU A 125 10.30 8.02 0.71
CA LEU A 125 8.89 8.43 0.82
C LEU A 125 7.97 7.23 1.07
N THR A 126 8.19 6.13 0.34
CA THR A 126 7.43 4.88 0.48
C THR A 126 7.60 4.27 1.87
N ALA A 127 8.83 4.23 2.39
CA ALA A 127 9.12 3.75 3.75
C ALA A 127 8.41 4.61 4.83
N GLN A 128 8.33 5.94 4.62
CA GLN A 128 7.58 6.83 5.51
C GLN A 128 6.09 6.50 5.52
N TYR A 129 5.49 6.21 4.35
CA TYR A 129 4.09 5.80 4.27
C TYR A 129 3.84 4.47 4.98
N TYR A 130 4.70 3.48 4.80
CA TYR A 130 4.56 2.21 5.51
C TYR A 130 4.76 2.37 7.02
N THR A 131 5.66 3.24 7.47
CA THR A 131 5.82 3.55 8.89
C THR A 131 4.56 4.19 9.47
N ALA A 132 3.98 5.17 8.77
CA ALA A 132 2.73 5.81 9.18
C ALA A 132 1.58 4.80 9.26
N PHE A 133 1.48 3.90 8.28
CA PHE A 133 0.54 2.80 8.31
C PHE A 133 0.77 1.87 9.51
N GLN A 134 2.01 1.45 9.77
CA GLN A 134 2.34 0.57 10.89
C GLN A 134 1.89 1.18 12.23
N ILE A 135 2.09 2.49 12.42
CA ILE A 135 1.64 3.19 13.63
C ILE A 135 0.11 3.16 13.72
N LYS A 136 -0.61 3.53 12.65
CA LYS A 136 -2.09 3.54 12.62
C LYS A 136 -2.66 2.13 12.84
N ALA A 137 -2.13 1.15 12.14
CA ALA A 137 -2.54 -0.26 12.23
C ALA A 137 -2.25 -0.85 13.62
N SER A 138 -1.12 -0.53 14.25
CA SER A 138 -0.82 -0.98 15.61
C SER A 138 -1.87 -0.48 16.61
N ASN A 139 -2.31 0.77 16.49
CA ASN A 139 -3.34 1.33 17.37
C ASN A 139 -4.68 0.60 17.17
N ILE A 140 -5.07 0.35 15.92
CA ILE A 140 -6.31 -0.36 15.58
C ILE A 140 -6.27 -1.81 16.10
N ILE A 141 -5.18 -2.53 15.85
CA ILE A 141 -5.00 -3.93 16.29
C ILE A 141 -4.99 -4.03 17.83
N ASN A 142 -4.35 -3.08 18.52
CA ASN A 142 -4.34 -3.08 19.99
C ASN A 142 -5.73 -2.79 20.56
N ALA A 143 -6.46 -1.82 20.03
CA ALA A 143 -7.86 -1.57 20.41
C ALA A 143 -8.74 -2.81 20.16
N ALA A 144 -8.50 -3.53 19.06
CA ALA A 144 -9.19 -4.77 18.77
C ALA A 144 -8.90 -5.86 19.81
N LYS A 145 -7.64 -6.02 20.22
CA LYS A 145 -7.25 -6.97 21.27
C LYS A 145 -7.86 -6.63 22.63
N GLU A 146 -7.90 -5.35 22.98
CA GLU A 146 -8.56 -4.88 24.22
C GLU A 146 -10.05 -5.19 24.23
N SER A 147 -10.70 -5.24 23.06
CA SER A 147 -12.08 -5.66 22.89
C SER A 147 -12.30 -7.18 22.78
N GLY A 148 -11.23 -7.98 22.82
CA GLY A 148 -11.29 -9.44 22.69
C GLY A 148 -11.34 -9.97 21.26
N TYR A 149 -11.17 -9.13 20.24
CA TYR A 149 -11.03 -9.55 18.84
C TYR A 149 -9.61 -10.04 18.56
N THR A 150 -9.50 -11.21 17.92
CA THR A 150 -8.22 -11.78 17.48
C THR A 150 -8.33 -12.26 16.04
N ASN A 151 -7.39 -11.88 15.19
CA ASN A 151 -7.28 -12.39 13.83
C ASN A 151 -5.83 -12.80 13.56
N ASN A 152 -5.54 -14.08 13.78
CA ASN A 152 -4.18 -14.64 13.72
C ASN A 152 -3.47 -14.35 12.39
N ASN A 153 -4.21 -14.27 11.28
CA ASN A 153 -3.62 -13.98 9.98
C ASN A 153 -3.21 -12.51 9.84
N VAL A 154 -4.06 -11.59 10.30
CA VAL A 154 -3.76 -10.14 10.37
C VAL A 154 -2.59 -9.90 11.32
N ASP A 155 -2.64 -10.48 12.52
CA ASP A 155 -1.59 -10.36 13.55
C ASP A 155 -0.22 -10.84 13.04
N MET A 156 -0.18 -12.04 12.44
CA MET A 156 1.06 -12.61 11.92
C MET A 156 1.62 -11.79 10.76
N THR A 157 0.76 -11.37 9.83
CA THR A 157 1.20 -10.60 8.65
C THR A 157 1.66 -9.21 9.07
N PHE A 158 0.96 -8.58 10.01
CA PHE A 158 1.35 -7.29 10.57
C PHE A 158 2.68 -7.35 11.33
N ALA A 159 2.94 -8.42 12.09
CA ALA A 159 4.21 -8.62 12.77
C ALA A 159 5.39 -8.73 11.78
N LYS A 160 5.19 -9.45 10.67
CA LYS A 160 6.17 -9.55 9.59
C LYS A 160 6.39 -8.21 8.90
N LEU A 161 5.31 -7.48 8.59
CA LEU A 161 5.39 -6.14 8.02
C LEU A 161 6.18 -5.19 8.94
N SER A 162 5.93 -5.22 10.24
CA SER A 162 6.56 -4.33 11.24
C SER A 162 8.06 -4.55 11.41
N THR A 163 8.57 -5.71 10.99
CA THR A 163 9.99 -6.08 11.09
C THR A 163 10.70 -6.10 9.74
N SER A 164 9.99 -5.79 8.65
CA SER A 164 10.51 -5.84 7.29
C SER A 164 10.94 -4.46 6.80
N GLU A 165 11.94 -4.45 5.92
CA GLU A 165 12.46 -3.26 5.26
C GLU A 165 12.48 -3.45 3.74
N GLY A 166 12.49 -2.33 3.00
CA GLY A 166 12.61 -2.33 1.55
C GLY A 166 11.53 -3.17 0.85
N ASP A 167 11.95 -4.01 -0.10
CA ASP A 167 11.04 -4.80 -0.93
C ASP A 167 10.21 -5.81 -0.11
N GLN A 168 10.74 -6.28 1.04
CA GLN A 168 9.99 -7.16 1.94
C GLN A 168 8.85 -6.43 2.64
N GLN A 169 9.05 -5.15 2.98
CA GLN A 169 8.01 -4.32 3.62
C GLN A 169 6.80 -4.19 2.68
N GLN A 170 7.05 -3.90 1.39
CA GLN A 170 6.00 -3.84 0.39
C GLN A 170 5.30 -5.19 0.20
N PHE A 171 6.06 -6.30 0.15
CA PHE A 171 5.46 -7.64 0.02
C PHE A 171 4.47 -7.94 1.15
N TYR A 172 4.86 -7.75 2.41
CA TYR A 172 3.97 -8.04 3.54
C TYR A 172 2.80 -7.06 3.64
N PHE A 173 2.99 -5.82 3.19
CA PHE A 173 1.89 -4.88 3.06
C PHE A 173 0.85 -5.35 2.02
N ASP A 174 1.30 -5.77 0.83
CA ASP A 174 0.42 -6.30 -0.22
C ASP A 174 -0.34 -7.55 0.26
N VAL A 175 0.31 -8.44 1.03
CA VAL A 175 -0.31 -9.63 1.64
C VAL A 175 -1.38 -9.22 2.66
N LEU A 176 -1.07 -8.26 3.54
CA LEU A 176 -2.00 -7.76 4.55
C LEU A 176 -3.23 -7.13 3.89
N LEU A 177 -3.04 -6.21 2.96
CA LEU A 177 -4.12 -5.57 2.21
C LEU A 177 -4.99 -6.60 1.47
N SER A 178 -4.36 -7.61 0.85
CA SER A 178 -5.08 -8.69 0.19
C SER A 178 -5.92 -9.55 1.15
N SER A 179 -5.49 -9.68 2.41
CA SER A 179 -6.24 -10.43 3.41
C SER A 179 -7.46 -9.64 3.92
N LEU A 180 -7.32 -8.33 4.07
CA LEU A 180 -8.39 -7.41 4.50
C LEU A 180 -9.45 -7.18 3.42
N THR A 181 -9.09 -7.36 2.14
CA THR A 181 -10.00 -7.16 1.00
C THR A 181 -10.71 -8.45 0.57
N ARG A 182 -10.13 -9.64 0.84
CA ARG A 182 -10.75 -10.94 0.50
C ARG A 182 -11.94 -11.33 1.40
N GLY A 183 -12.12 -10.68 2.54
CA GLY A 183 -13.21 -10.95 3.48
C GLY A 183 -14.63 -10.66 2.93
N GLU A 184 -14.76 -9.95 1.81
CA GLU A 184 -16.04 -9.51 1.24
C GLU A 184 -16.72 -10.54 0.31
N ALA A 185 -16.11 -11.71 0.09
CA ALA A 185 -16.69 -12.78 -0.72
C ALA A 185 -17.26 -13.91 0.16
N LYS A 186 -18.29 -13.63 0.96
CA LYS A 186 -19.17 -14.65 1.54
C LYS A 186 -20.60 -14.16 1.64
#